data_AF-A0AAU8D8B1-F1
#
_entry.id   AF-A0AAU8D8B1-F1
#
_cell.length_a   1.000
_cell.length_b   1.000
_cell.length_c   1.000
_cell.angle_alpha   90.00
_cell.angle_beta   90.00
_cell.angle_gamma   90.00
#
_symmetry.space_group_name_H-M   'P 1'
#
loop_
_entity.id
_entity.type
_entity.pdbx_description
1 polymer ?
#
loop_
_entity_poly.entity_id
_entity_poly.type
_entity_poly.pdbx_seq_one_letter_code
_entity_poly.pdbx_strand_id
1 'polypeptide(L)' 'MDPEAPILLVLRDTLGISGTKFGCGAALCGACTVHLDSEATCSCSTPRAFCR' A
#
# COMPACT_ATOMS: atom_id res chain seq x y z
N MET A 1 -1.78 -14.63 4.67
CA MET A 1 -1.47 -13.27 5.20
C MET A 1 -2.71 -12.68 5.82
N ASP A 2 -2.56 -11.76 6.76
CA ASP A 2 -3.66 -11.03 7.39
C ASP A 2 -4.39 -10.15 6.34
N PRO A 3 -5.73 -10.24 6.16
CA PRO A 3 -6.48 -9.37 5.24
C PRO A 3 -6.43 -7.88 5.63
N GLU A 4 -6.17 -7.57 6.90
CA GLU A 4 -6.00 -6.20 7.40
C GLU A 4 -4.58 -5.67 7.18
N ALA A 5 -3.65 -6.51 6.72
CA ALA A 5 -2.31 -6.06 6.36
C ALA A 5 -2.40 -5.00 5.25
N PRO A 6 -1.66 -3.88 5.37
CA PRO A 6 -1.70 -2.83 4.37
C PRO A 6 -1.10 -3.30 3.04
N ILE A 7 -1.63 -2.79 1.93
CA ILE A 7 -1.15 -3.10 0.57
C ILE A 7 0.36 -2.86 0.44
N LEU A 8 0.90 -1.83 1.12
CA LEU A 8 2.34 -1.55 1.13
C LEU A 8 3.19 -2.76 1.56
N LEU A 9 2.71 -3.53 2.54
CA LEU A 9 3.42 -4.71 3.05
C LEU A 9 3.44 -5.83 2.01
N VAL A 10 2.31 -6.03 1.33
CA VAL A 10 2.22 -7.03 0.25
C VAL A 10 3.14 -6.64 -0.91
N LEU A 11 3.11 -5.38 -1.35
CA LEU A 11 3.95 -4.90 -2.44
C LEU A 11 5.44 -5.09 -2.15
N ARG A 12 5.91 -4.70 -0.96
CA ARG A 12 7.33 -4.71 -0.62
C ARG A 12 7.83 -6.10 -0.21
N ASP A 13 7.11 -6.76 0.70
CA ASP A 13 7.63 -7.95 1.37
C ASP A 13 7.21 -9.24 0.67
N THR A 14 6.06 -9.24 -0.02
CA THR A 14 5.57 -10.42 -0.74
C THR A 14 5.94 -10.38 -2.22
N LEU A 15 5.77 -9.22 -2.87
CA LEU A 15 6.00 -9.07 -4.31
C LEU A 15 7.36 -8.47 -4.67
N GLY A 16 8.13 -7.96 -3.68
CA GLY A 16 9.43 -7.34 -3.92
C GLY A 16 9.37 -6.01 -4.70
N ILE A 17 8.19 -5.42 -4.87
CA ILE A 17 7.96 -4.17 -5.57
C ILE A 17 8.36 -3.02 -4.65
N SER A 18 9.54 -2.46 -4.89
CA SER A 18 10.13 -1.43 -4.02
C SER A 18 9.90 0.00 -4.50
N GLY A 19 9.16 0.21 -5.59
CA GLY A 19 8.86 1.54 -6.16
C GLY A 19 8.12 2.45 -5.19
N THR A 20 7.05 1.93 -4.56
CA THR A 20 6.34 2.59 -3.46
C THR A 20 7.14 2.53 -2.17
N LYS A 21 7.28 3.68 -1.50
CA LYS A 21 8.15 3.82 -0.32
C LYS A 21 7.35 3.91 0.97
N PHE A 22 7.92 3.36 2.04
CA PHE A 22 7.47 3.68 3.38
C PHE A 22 7.94 5.10 3.74
N GLY A 23 7.02 5.91 4.27
CA GLY A 23 7.30 7.28 4.70
C GLY A 23 6.79 7.51 6.12
N CYS A 24 5.53 7.95 6.25
CA CYS A 24 4.92 8.24 7.55
C CYS A 24 4.04 7.10 8.12
N GLY A 25 3.59 6.15 7.29
CA GLY A 25 2.67 5.09 7.71
C GLY A 25 1.24 5.54 8.07
N ALA A 26 0.93 6.83 7.92
CA ALA A 26 -0.33 7.45 8.38
C ALA A 26 -1.05 8.27 7.29
N ALA A 27 -0.76 8.01 6.01
CA ALA A 27 -1.33 8.74 4.86
C ALA A 27 -1.07 10.27 4.85
N LEU A 28 -0.02 10.75 5.51
CA LEU A 28 0.34 12.18 5.58
C LEU A 28 1.34 12.64 4.52
N CYS A 29 2.18 11.75 3.99
CA CYS A 29 3.31 12.14 3.12
C CYS A 29 3.17 11.77 1.65
N GLY A 30 2.21 10.92 1.27
CA GLY A 30 2.02 10.47 -0.12
C GLY A 30 3.13 9.58 -0.71
N ALA A 31 4.17 9.20 0.06
CA ALA A 31 5.26 8.36 -0.45
C ALA A 31 4.83 6.93 -0.83
N CYS A 32 3.68 6.49 -0.29
CA CYS A 32 3.11 5.18 -0.47
C CYS A 32 1.95 5.17 -1.50
N THR A 33 1.74 6.25 -2.26
CA THR A 33 0.59 6.38 -3.18
C THR A 33 0.67 5.37 -4.34
N VAL A 34 -0.44 4.69 -4.59
CA VAL A 34 -0.65 3.75 -5.70
C VAL A 34 -1.97 4.06 -6.40
N HIS A 35 -2.13 3.57 -7.63
CA HIS A 35 -3.44 3.50 -8.25
C HIS A 35 -4.13 2.18 -7.85
N LEU A 36 -5.34 2.30 -7.31
CA LEU A 36 -6.25 1.18 -7.04
C LEU A 36 -7.57 1.51 -7.72
N ASP A 37 -8.03 0.66 -8.63
CA ASP A 37 -9.25 0.89 -9.43
C ASP A 37 -9.30 2.28 -10.09
N SER A 38 -8.15 2.75 -10.60
CA SER A 38 -7.94 4.08 -11.19
C SER A 38 -7.97 5.27 -10.22
N GLU A 39 -8.15 5.06 -8.92
CA GLU A 39 -8.01 6.10 -7.89
C GLU A 39 -6.63 6.10 -7.22
N ALA A 40 -6.08 7.29 -6.98
CA ALA A 40 -4.85 7.45 -6.22
C ALA A 40 -5.10 7.24 -4.73
N THR A 41 -4.50 6.22 -4.13
CA THR A 41 -4.74 5.77 -2.76
C THR A 41 -3.44 5.55 -2.00
N CYS A 42 -3.41 5.85 -0.70
CA CYS A 42 -2.28 5.56 0.16
C CYS A 42 -2.22 4.07 0.54
N SER A 43 -1.33 3.30 -0.10
CA SER A 43 -1.18 1.85 0.16
C SER A 43 -0.80 1.49 1.60
N CYS A 44 -0.26 2.43 2.35
CA CYS A 44 0.13 2.26 3.75
C CYS A 44 -1.06 2.30 4.73
N SER A 45 -2.22 2.81 4.32
CA SER A 45 -3.46 2.84 5.13
C SER A 45 -4.59 1.99 4.56
N THR A 46 -4.40 1.38 3.38
CA THR A 46 -5.42 0.59 2.70
C THR A 46 -5.17 -0.90 2.91
N PRO A 47 -6.13 -1.66 3.47
CA PRO A 47 -6.02 -3.11 3.65
C PRO A 47 -5.88 -3.87 2.32
N ARG A 48 -5.14 -4.98 2.33
CA ARG A 48 -4.99 -5.83 1.13
C ARG A 48 -6.30 -6.47 0.68
N ALA A 49 -7.32 -6.52 1.54
CA ALA A 49 -8.67 -6.97 1.17
C ALA A 49 -9.29 -6.20 -0.01
N PHE A 50 -8.75 -5.01 -0.33
CA PHE A 50 -9.15 -4.21 -1.49
C PHE A 50 -8.39 -4.55 -2.78
N CYS A 51 -7.27 -5.27 -2.73
CA CYS A 51 -6.57 -5.78 -3.92
C CYS A 51 -7.27 -7.04 -4.45
N ARG A 52 -8.37 -6.85 -5.17
CA ARG A 52 -9.16 -7.91 -5.79
C ARG A 52 -8.61 -8.31 -7.15
#